data_AF-A0A924JU78-F1
#
_entry.id   AF-A0A924JU78-F1
#
_cell.length_a   1.000
_cell.length_b   1.000
_cell.length_c   1.000
_cell.angle_alpha   90.00
_cell.angle_beta   90.00
_cell.angle_gamma   90.00
#
_symmetry.space_group_name_H-M   'P 1'
#
loop_
_entity.id
_entity.type
_entity.pdbx_description
1 polymer ?
#
loop_
_entity_poly.entity_id
_entity_poly.type
_entity_poly.pdbx_seq_one_letter_code
_entity_poly.pdbx_strand_id
1 'polypeptide(L)'
;MPKRFGINFRQIELSALVRSGQLDRNEARERFFAPRYPDPELITLVKKRLRLTDDQFDAYLTMPKKTYRDYPTYKRRFEALRPLFWILLKLNRVPKSFYVKFCKR
;
A
#
# COMPACT_ATOMS: atom_id res chain seq x y z
N MET A 1 -0.47 2.85 -10.01
CA MET A 1 -1.35 2.61 -8.84
C MET A 1 -2.83 2.84 -9.11
N PRO A 2 -3.28 3.94 -9.76
CA PRO A 2 -4.70 4.18 -10.04
C PRO A 2 -5.32 3.07 -10.91
N LYS A 3 -4.64 2.69 -12.00
CA LYS A 3 -5.11 1.64 -12.93
C LYS A 3 -5.19 0.25 -12.28
N ARG A 4 -4.12 -0.20 -11.61
CA ARG A 4 -4.08 -1.54 -11.00
C ARG A 4 -4.83 -1.63 -9.68
N PHE A 5 -4.59 -0.72 -8.72
CA PHE A 5 -5.11 -0.84 -7.36
C PHE A 5 -6.33 0.05 -7.08
N GLY A 6 -6.70 0.97 -7.97
CA GLY A 6 -7.80 1.91 -7.74
C GLY A 6 -7.49 2.98 -6.68
N ILE A 7 -6.23 3.14 -6.29
CA ILE A 7 -5.81 4.07 -5.24
C ILE A 7 -5.33 5.37 -5.89
N ASN A 8 -5.99 6.48 -5.54
CA ASN A 8 -5.60 7.81 -5.96
C ASN A 8 -4.79 8.53 -4.86
N PHE A 9 -3.47 8.49 -4.97
CA PHE A 9 -2.56 9.13 -4.02
C PHE A 9 -2.65 10.65 -3.98
N ARG A 10 -3.27 11.29 -4.99
CA ARG A 10 -3.50 12.74 -4.98
C ARG A 10 -4.34 13.20 -3.81
N GLN A 11 -5.18 12.33 -3.24
CA GLN A 11 -5.95 12.69 -2.06
C GLN A 11 -5.04 13.19 -0.94
N ILE A 12 -3.92 12.50 -0.70
CA ILE A 12 -2.97 12.86 0.36
C ILE A 12 -2.21 14.14 -0.02
N GLU A 13 -1.70 14.19 -1.26
CA GLU A 13 -0.94 15.33 -1.78
C GLU A 13 -1.76 16.63 -1.75
N LEU A 14 -2.96 16.62 -2.33
CA LEU A 14 -3.84 17.79 -2.39
C LEU A 14 -4.34 18.20 -1.00
N SER A 15 -4.65 17.23 -0.12
CA SER A 15 -5.03 17.54 1.26
C SER A 15 -3.89 18.21 2.04
N ALA A 16 -2.64 17.79 1.80
CA ALA A 16 -1.48 18.41 2.41
C ALA A 16 -1.29 19.86 1.94
N LEU A 17 -1.44 20.12 0.63
CA LEU A 17 -1.33 21.45 0.04
C LEU A 17 -2.42 22.42 0.52
N VAL A 18 -3.66 21.93 0.65
CA VAL A 18 -4.76 22.73 1.22
C VAL A 18 -4.49 23.05 2.68
N ARG A 19 -4.02 22.08 3.47
CA ARG A 19 -3.68 22.28 4.88
C ARG A 19 -2.51 23.24 5.08
N SER A 20 -1.55 23.29 4.15
CA SER A 20 -0.42 24.21 4.21
C SER A 20 -0.73 25.59 3.63
N GLY A 21 -1.96 25.84 3.13
CA GLY A 21 -2.35 27.11 2.53
C GLY A 21 -1.73 27.38 1.15
N GLN A 22 -1.10 26.38 0.53
CA GLN A 22 -0.47 26.50 -0.79
C GLN A 22 -1.45 26.30 -1.95
N LEU A 23 -2.66 25.83 -1.66
CA LEU A 23 -3.69 25.54 -2.65
C LEU A 23 -5.09 25.79 -2.05
N ASP A 24 -5.97 26.45 -2.79
CA ASP A 24 -7.36 26.60 -2.36
C ASP A 24 -8.11 25.25 -2.40
N ARG A 25 -9.08 25.09 -1.51
CA ARG A 25 -9.87 23.86 -1.41
C ARG A 25 -10.67 23.57 -2.69
N ASN A 26 -11.20 24.59 -3.35
CA ASN A 26 -12.00 24.40 -4.57
C ASN A 26 -11.10 23.98 -5.73
N GLU A 27 -9.95 24.62 -5.87
CA GLU A 27 -8.96 24.26 -6.88
C GLU A 27 -8.41 22.84 -6.65
N ALA A 28 -8.14 22.46 -5.40
CA ALA A 28 -7.76 21.11 -5.04
C ALA A 28 -8.82 20.08 -5.44
N ARG A 29 -10.10 20.41 -5.27
CA ARG A 29 -11.21 19.54 -5.66
C ARG A 29 -11.24 19.33 -7.17
N GLU A 30 -11.08 20.39 -7.97
CA GLU A 30 -11.02 20.29 -9.43
C GLU A 30 -9.84 19.43 -9.89
N ARG A 31 -8.64 19.69 -9.35
CA ARG A 31 -7.42 18.90 -9.63
C ARG A 31 -7.56 17.43 -9.23
N PHE A 32 -8.36 17.12 -8.21
CA PHE A 32 -8.60 15.75 -7.77
C PHE A 32 -9.40 14.95 -8.80
N PHE A 33 -10.42 15.57 -9.41
CA PHE A 33 -11.28 14.94 -10.42
C PHE A 33 -10.68 14.96 -11.83
N ALA A 34 -9.75 15.88 -12.10
CA ALA A 34 -9.07 15.94 -13.39
C ALA A 34 -8.24 14.66 -13.68
N PRO A 35 -8.30 14.09 -14.90
CA PRO A 35 -7.52 12.90 -15.24
C PRO A 35 -6.01 13.19 -15.16
N ARG A 36 -5.22 12.22 -14.68
CA ARG A 36 -3.74 12.26 -14.72
C ARG A 36 -3.25 11.13 -15.61
N TYR A 37 -2.47 11.48 -16.60
CA TYR A 37 -1.68 10.50 -17.32
C TYR A 37 -0.33 10.32 -16.60
N PRO A 38 0.16 9.08 -16.46
CA PRO A 38 1.50 8.84 -15.96
C PRO A 38 2.52 9.46 -16.92
N ASP A 39 3.57 10.03 -16.35
CA ASP A 39 4.69 10.59 -17.12
C ASP A 39 5.40 9.48 -17.91
N PRO A 40 5.45 9.54 -19.25
CA PRO A 40 6.12 8.55 -20.10
C PRO A 40 7.60 8.36 -19.74
N GLU A 41 8.29 9.42 -19.31
CA GLU A 41 9.70 9.36 -18.95
C GLU A 41 9.89 8.52 -17.68
N LEU A 42 9.01 8.71 -16.69
CA LEU A 42 9.02 7.95 -15.44
C LEU A 42 8.76 6.45 -15.69
N ILE A 43 7.82 6.11 -16.59
CA ILE A 43 7.56 4.71 -16.94
C ILE A 43 8.81 4.09 -17.58
N THR A 44 9.48 4.82 -18.47
CA THR A 44 10.71 4.37 -19.14
C THR A 44 11.84 4.15 -18.15
N LEU A 45 12.01 5.07 -17.19
CA LEU A 45 12.98 4.96 -16.10
C LEU A 45 12.74 3.71 -15.25
N VAL A 46 11.49 3.47 -14.84
CA VAL A 46 11.12 2.30 -14.02
C VAL A 46 11.37 0.99 -14.76
N LYS A 47 10.94 0.90 -16.04
CA LYS A 47 11.19 -0.27 -16.89
C LYS A 47 12.68 -0.59 -16.98
N LYS A 48 13.52 0.44 -17.22
CA LYS A 48 14.99 0.29 -17.29
C LYS A 48 15.59 -0.20 -15.97
N ARG A 49 15.19 0.38 -14.84
CA ARG A 49 15.74 0.05 -13.50
C ARG A 49 15.36 -1.36 -13.04
N LEU A 50 14.14 -1.78 -13.34
CA LEU A 50 13.62 -3.11 -12.98
C LEU A 50 13.91 -4.18 -14.05
N ARG A 51 14.57 -3.80 -15.16
CA ARG A 51 14.89 -4.67 -16.30
C ARG A 51 13.64 -5.39 -16.86
N LEU A 52 12.58 -4.62 -17.08
CA LEU A 52 11.31 -5.10 -17.58
C LEU A 52 11.15 -4.79 -19.07
N THR A 53 10.61 -5.75 -19.81
CA THR A 53 10.06 -5.53 -21.16
C THR A 53 8.67 -4.87 -21.08
N ASP A 54 8.19 -4.32 -22.19
CA ASP A 54 6.84 -3.74 -22.28
C ASP A 54 5.75 -4.78 -21.95
N ASP A 55 5.85 -5.98 -22.52
CA ASP A 55 4.90 -7.06 -22.28
C ASP A 55 4.86 -7.49 -20.81
N GLN A 56 6.02 -7.61 -20.16
CA GLN A 56 6.10 -7.93 -18.74
C GLN A 56 5.50 -6.82 -17.89
N PHE A 57 5.77 -5.57 -18.23
CA PHE A 57 5.23 -4.41 -17.51
C PHE A 57 3.69 -4.38 -17.57
N ASP A 58 3.11 -4.59 -18.75
CA ASP A 58 1.66 -4.65 -18.93
C ASP A 58 1.03 -5.89 -18.30
N ALA A 59 1.71 -7.03 -18.36
CA ALA A 59 1.30 -8.23 -17.64
C ALA A 59 1.25 -7.99 -16.12
N TYR A 60 2.25 -7.31 -15.55
CA TYR A 60 2.23 -6.96 -14.13
C TYR A 60 1.14 -5.95 -13.78
N LEU A 61 0.77 -5.04 -14.68
CA LEU A 61 -0.30 -4.07 -14.43
C LEU A 61 -1.70 -4.71 -14.41
N THR A 62 -1.88 -5.80 -15.16
CA THR A 62 -3.17 -6.49 -15.33
C THR A 62 -3.30 -7.76 -14.48
N MET A 63 -2.19 -8.30 -13.97
CA MET A 63 -2.17 -9.51 -13.15
C MET A 63 -3.16 -9.42 -11.97
N PRO A 64 -3.88 -10.52 -11.64
CA PRO A 64 -4.80 -10.57 -10.51
C PRO A 64 -4.13 -10.09 -9.20
N LYS A 65 -4.90 -9.32 -8.43
CA LYS A 65 -4.46 -8.81 -7.12
C LYS A 65 -4.36 -9.98 -6.15
N LYS A 66 -3.16 -10.17 -5.61
CA LYS A 66 -2.93 -11.08 -4.47
C LYS A 66 -2.71 -10.26 -3.21
N THR A 67 -3.14 -10.81 -2.09
CA THR A 67 -2.93 -10.29 -0.74
C THR A 67 -1.92 -11.16 -0.01
N TYR A 68 -1.52 -10.77 1.20
CA TYR A 68 -0.63 -11.60 2.03
C TYR A 68 -1.24 -12.98 2.38
N ARG A 69 -2.56 -13.17 2.21
CA ARG A 69 -3.24 -14.44 2.48
C ARG A 69 -3.01 -15.49 1.40
N ASP A 70 -2.60 -15.06 0.21
CA ASP A 70 -2.34 -15.93 -0.94
C ASP A 70 -0.95 -16.57 -0.93
N TYR A 71 -0.15 -16.26 0.09
CA TYR A 71 1.22 -16.73 0.25
C TYR A 71 1.39 -17.43 1.61
N PRO A 72 2.33 -18.39 1.73
CA PRO A 72 2.63 -19.03 3.00
C PRO A 72 3.22 -17.99 3.97
N THR A 73 2.47 -17.69 5.04
CA THR A 73 2.90 -16.75 6.10
C THR A 73 2.69 -17.36 7.48
N TYR A 74 3.45 -16.89 8.46
CA TYR A 74 3.32 -17.34 9.86
C TYR A 74 2.04 -16.86 10.56
N LYS A 75 1.21 -16.03 9.92
CA LYS A 75 0.03 -15.43 10.54
C LYS A 75 -0.91 -16.47 11.15
N ARG A 76 -1.24 -17.54 10.41
CA ARG A 76 -2.11 -18.62 10.91
C ARG A 76 -1.53 -19.30 12.16
N ARG A 77 -0.19 -19.48 12.21
CA ARG A 77 0.49 -20.06 13.37
C ARG A 77 0.44 -19.12 14.58
N PHE A 78 0.65 -17.82 14.37
CA PHE A 78 0.54 -16.83 15.45
C PHE A 78 -0.88 -16.69 15.99
N GLU A 79 -1.90 -16.77 15.13
CA GLU A 79 -3.31 -16.79 15.54
C GLU A 79 -3.66 -18.06 16.33
N ALA A 80 -3.15 -19.23 15.92
CA ALA A 80 -3.37 -20.48 16.64
C ALA A 80 -2.69 -20.49 18.01
N LEU A 81 -1.46 -19.97 18.08
CA LEU A 81 -0.67 -19.86 19.32
C LEU A 81 -0.99 -18.59 20.12
N ARG A 82 -2.11 -17.92 19.85
CA ARG A 82 -2.56 -16.73 20.59
C ARG A 82 -2.49 -16.87 22.12
N PRO A 83 -2.92 -17.97 22.77
CA PRO A 83 -2.80 -18.08 24.23
C PRO A 83 -1.34 -18.07 24.71
N LEU A 84 -0.43 -18.73 23.98
CA LEU A 84 1.01 -18.68 24.28
C LEU A 84 1.55 -17.25 24.20
N PHE A 85 1.26 -16.54 23.10
CA PHE A 85 1.73 -15.17 22.93
C PHE A 85 1.08 -14.18 23.90
N TRP A 86 -0.12 -14.48 24.40
CA TRP A 86 -0.76 -13.68 25.46
C TRP A 86 -0.01 -13.82 26.79
N ILE A 87 0.40 -15.04 27.17
CA ILE A 87 1.25 -15.28 28.35
C ILE A 87 2.59 -14.56 28.18
N LEU A 88 3.24 -14.71 27.02
CA LEU A 88 4.52 -14.06 26.75
C LEU A 88 4.40 -12.52 26.77
N LEU A 89 3.27 -11.95 26.33
CA LEU A 89 2.97 -10.53 26.46
C LEU A 89 2.87 -10.11 27.93
N LYS A 90 2.16 -10.88 28.77
CA LYS A 90 2.03 -10.62 30.21
C LYS A 90 3.37 -10.70 30.95
N LEU A 91 4.27 -11.55 30.47
CA LEU A 91 5.64 -11.68 30.96
C LEU A 91 6.61 -10.64 30.35
N ASN A 92 6.12 -9.65 29.58
CA ASN A 92 6.92 -8.65 28.88
C ASN A 92 8.01 -9.23 27.95
N ARG A 93 7.80 -10.43 27.39
CA ARG A 93 8.73 -11.09 26.46
C ARG A 93 8.48 -10.73 25.00
N VAL A 94 7.33 -10.14 24.69
CA VAL A 94 6.98 -9.71 23.32
C VAL A 94 6.28 -8.36 23.38
N PRO A 95 6.54 -7.44 22.42
CA PRO A 95 5.86 -6.16 22.36
C PRO A 95 4.34 -6.30 22.18
N LYS A 96 3.57 -5.40 22.79
CA LYS A 96 2.11 -5.32 22.61
C LYS A 96 1.72 -5.13 21.14
N SER A 97 2.50 -4.35 20.39
CA SER A 97 2.29 -4.13 18.95
C SER A 97 2.35 -5.42 18.15
N PHE A 98 3.29 -6.32 18.48
CA PHE A 98 3.38 -7.64 17.85
C PHE A 98 2.11 -8.47 18.11
N TYR A 99 1.72 -8.60 19.39
CA TYR A 99 0.55 -9.40 19.76
C TYR A 99 -0.72 -8.90 19.07
N VAL A 100 -0.94 -7.58 19.09
CA VAL A 100 -2.13 -6.96 18.47
C VAL A 100 -2.13 -7.14 16.95
N LYS A 101 -0.98 -7.02 16.29
CA LYS A 101 -0.89 -7.08 14.83
C LYS A 101 -0.95 -8.50 14.26
N PHE A 102 -0.37 -9.46 14.96
CA PHE A 102 -0.12 -10.80 14.41
C PHE A 102 -0.89 -11.93 15.10
N CYS A 103 -1.22 -11.79 16.40
CA CYS A 103 -1.87 -12.85 17.17
C CYS A 103 -3.38 -12.62 17.33
N LYS A 104 -3.82 -11.35 17.26
CA LYS A 104 -5.25 -11.00 17.25
C LYS A 104 -5.79 -11.12 15.81
N ARG A 105 -7.00 -11.67 15.67
CA ARG A 105 -7.72 -11.74 14.38
C ARG A 105 -8.06 -10.36 13.86
#